data_AF-A0A9E5B142-F1
#
_entry.id   AF-A0A9E5B142-F1
#
_cell.length_a   1.000
_cell.length_b   1.000
_cell.length_c   1.000
_cell.angle_alpha   90.00
_cell.angle_beta   90.00
_cell.angle_gamma   90.00
#
_symmetry.space_group_name_H-M   'P 1'
#
loop_
_entity.id
_entity.type
_entity.pdbx_description
1 polymer ?
#
loop_
_entity_poly.entity_id
_entity_poly.type
_entity_poly.pdbx_seq_one_letter_code
_entity_poly.pdbx_strand_id
1 'polypeptide(L)' 'VRTALTAVNLAIPIAHGELVLGTWQGIYVWEHRRAAHQRQVVLHLLGE' A
#
# COMPACT_ATOMS: atom_id res chain seq x y z
N VAL A 1 3.27 -11.12 15.42
CA VAL A 1 4.54 -11.32 14.69
C VAL A 1 4.37 -11.18 13.17
N ARG A 2 3.35 -11.76 12.51
CA ARG A 2 3.21 -11.74 11.04
C ARG A 2 3.25 -10.34 10.38
N THR A 3 2.56 -9.34 10.95
CA THR A 3 2.61 -7.94 10.47
C THR A 3 3.95 -7.24 10.69
N ALA A 4 4.78 -7.70 11.63
CA ALA A 4 6.12 -7.16 11.85
C ALA A 4 7.16 -7.72 10.86
N LEU A 5 6.79 -8.77 10.11
CA LEU A 5 7.63 -9.42 9.11
C LEU A 5 7.20 -9.11 7.68
N THR A 6 6.09 -8.39 7.49
CA THR A 6 5.58 -7.96 6.17
C THR A 6 5.70 -6.46 6.03
N ALA A 7 5.98 -5.97 4.82
CA ALA A 7 5.96 -4.53 4.53
C ALA A 7 4.58 -3.94 4.87
N VAL A 8 4.55 -2.86 5.66
CA VAL A 8 3.33 -2.13 6.06
C VAL A 8 3.20 -0.75 5.41
N ASN A 9 4.21 -0.35 4.65
CA ASN A 9 4.24 0.86 3.85
C ASN A 9 4.82 0.54 2.46
N LEU A 10 4.43 1.35 1.47
CA LEU A 10 4.92 1.27 0.11
C LEU A 10 5.27 2.69 -0.36
N ALA A 11 6.42 2.86 -0.99
CA ALA A 11 6.76 4.07 -1.73
C ALA A 11 6.51 3.81 -3.22
N ILE A 12 5.57 4.55 -3.82
CA ILE A 12 5.16 4.37 -5.21
C ILE A 12 5.37 5.71 -5.92
N PRO A 13 6.17 5.75 -7.01
CA PRO A 13 6.36 6.97 -7.78
C PRO A 13 5.07 7.41 -8.48
N ILE A 14 4.91 8.72 -8.62
CA ILE A 14 3.86 9.34 -9.42
C ILE A 14 4.53 10.13 -10.54
N ALA A 15 4.08 9.93 -11.77
CA ALA A 15 4.53 10.68 -12.93
C ALA A 15 3.31 11.10 -13.76
N HIS A 16 3.27 12.35 -14.21
CA HIS A 16 2.15 12.90 -14.99
C HIS A 16 0.78 12.71 -14.32
N GLY A 17 0.73 12.72 -12.98
CA GLY A 17 -0.50 12.54 -12.20
C GLY A 17 -0.96 11.08 -12.04
N GLU A 18 -0.20 10.11 -12.54
CA GLU A 18 -0.53 8.68 -12.46
C GLU A 18 0.50 7.90 -11.64
N LEU A 19 0.04 6.84 -10.96
CA LEU A 19 0.92 5.91 -10.26
C LEU A 19 1.75 5.13 -11.29
N VAL A 20 3.06 5.13 -11.11
CA VAL A 20 3.98 4.39 -12.00
C VAL A 20 4.02 2.93 -11.57
N LEU A 21 2.99 2.18 -11.98
CA LEU A 21 2.89 0.74 -11.77
C LEU A 21 3.18 0.00 -13.07
N GLY A 22 3.91 -1.11 -12.99
CA GLY A 22 4.04 -2.05 -14.10
C GLY A 22 2.72 -2.76 -14.40
N THR A 23 2.56 -3.31 -15.60
CA THR A 23 1.32 -3.95 -16.09
C THR A 23 0.70 -4.97 -15.14
N TRP A 24 1.53 -5.63 -14.32
CA TRP A 24 1.10 -6.68 -13.39
C TRP A 24 1.22 -6.29 -11.91
N GLN A 25 1.57 -5.04 -11.62
CA GLN A 25 1.67 -4.57 -10.24
C GLN A 25 0.30 -4.13 -9.73
N GLY A 26 -0.06 -4.60 -8.53
CA GLY A 26 -1.26 -4.20 -7.82
C GLY A 26 -0.94 -3.92 -6.35
N ILE A 27 -1.70 -3.01 -5.75
CA ILE A 27 -1.56 -2.63 -4.34
C ILE A 27 -2.67 -3.33 -3.55
N TYR A 28 -2.30 -4.06 -2.50
CA TYR A 28 -3.24 -4.86 -1.73
C TYR A 28 -3.13 -4.58 -0.24
N VAL A 29 -4.28 -4.52 0.43
CA VAL A 29 -4.38 -4.59 1.89
C VAL A 29 -4.66 -6.03 2.27
N TRP A 30 -3.76 -6.65 3.01
CA TRP A 30 -3.92 -8.02 3.48
C TRP A 30 -4.22 -8.07 4.98
N GLU A 31 -5.40 -8.56 5.36
CA GLU A 31 -5.76 -8.81 6.75
C GLU A 31 -5.35 -10.23 7.16
N HIS A 32 -4.44 -10.33 8.14
CA HIS A 32 -3.98 -11.63 8.65
C HIS A 32 -4.85 -12.17 9.79
N ARG A 33 -5.67 -11.33 10.42
CA ARG A 33 -6.54 -11.74 11.53
C ARG A 33 -7.78 -12.45 11.00
N ARG A 34 -8.27 -13.42 11.77
CA ARG A 34 -9.46 -14.21 11.40
C ARG A 34 -10.77 -13.40 11.49
N ALA A 35 -10.84 -12.44 12.40
CA ALA A 35 -11.99 -11.56 12.53
C ALA A 35 -11.89 -10.40 11.53
N ALA A 36 -13.04 -9.91 11.07
CA ALA A 36 -13.08 -8.72 10.24
C ALA A 36 -12.65 -7.48 11.05
N HIS A 37 -11.87 -6.61 10.42
CA HIS A 37 -11.47 -5.34 10.98
C HIS A 37 -11.57 -4.24 9.93
N GLN A 38 -11.92 -3.04 10.36
CA GLN A 38 -11.80 -1.86 9.53
C GLN A 38 -10.32 -1.46 9.44
N ARG A 39 -9.86 -1.22 8.22
CA ARG A 39 -8.49 -0.77 7.94
C ARG A 39 -8.55 0.62 7.34
N GLN A 40 -7.63 1.47 7.76
CA GLN A 40 -7.39 2.78 7.19
C GLN A 40 -6.02 2.75 6.53
N VAL A 41 -5.95 3.21 5.27
CA VAL A 41 -4.71 3.40 4.53
C VAL A 41 -4.49 4.89 4.43
N VAL A 42 -3.33 5.36 4.88
CA VAL A 42 -2.97 6.78 4.82
C VAL A 42 -2.03 6.98 3.64
N LEU A 43 -2.29 8.02 2.85
CA LEU A 43 -1.50 8.41 1.70
C LEU A 43 -0.79 9.73 2.04
N HIS A 44 0.52 9.75 1.85
CA HIS A 44 1.32 10.96 1.90
C HIS A 44 1.91 11.20 0.51
N LEU A 45 1.58 12.35 -0.08
CA LEU A 45 2.11 12.80 -1.37
C LEU A 45 3.27 13.76 -1.11
N LEU A 46 4.38 13.52 -1.79
CA LEU A 46 5.59 14.33 -1.71
C LEU A 46 6.01 14.64 -3.15
N GLY A 47 6.14 15.92 -3.48
CA GLY A 47 6.48 16.40 -4.82
C GLY A 47 6.15 17.88 -4.98
N GLU A 48 6.58 18.47 -6.10
CA GLU A 48 6.18 19.81 -6.56
C GLU A 48 5.12 19.71 -7.67
#